data_AF-A0A4Q8BFY7-F1
#
_entry.id   AF-A0A4Q8BFY7-F1
#
_cell.length_a   1.000
_cell.length_b   1.000
_cell.length_c   1.000
_cell.angle_alpha   90.00
_cell.angle_beta   90.00
_cell.angle_gamma   90.00
#
_symmetry.space_group_name_H-M   'P 1'
#
loop_
_entity.id
_entity.type
_entity.pdbx_description
1 polymer ?
#
loop_
_entity_poly.entity_id
_entity_poly.type
_entity_poly.pdbx_seq_one_letter_code
_entity_poly.pdbx_strand_id
1 'polypeptide(L)' 'MPIDDGPITPALVLWTAKRVITAHSEPPNPHRATGRCMQCRDNGCDMLSWAIGVLKAHRRDPPAPHSP' A
#
# COMPACT_ATOMS: atom_id res chain seq x y z
N MET A 1 -23.06 10.59 -10.02
CA MET A 1 -22.99 9.29 -9.33
C MET A 1 -22.11 9.49 -8.12
N PRO A 2 -22.59 9.32 -6.87
CA PRO A 2 -21.67 9.23 -5.73
C PRO A 2 -20.86 7.95 -5.88
N ILE A 3 -19.54 8.03 -5.68
CA ILE A 3 -18.69 6.84 -5.60
C ILE A 3 -19.03 6.15 -4.27
N ASP A 4 -19.61 4.96 -4.32
CA ASP A 4 -19.74 4.09 -3.15
C ASP A 4 -18.36 3.45 -2.91
N ASP A 5 -17.54 4.10 -2.09
CA ASP A 5 -16.30 3.52 -1.59
C ASP A 5 -16.67 2.46 -0.55
N GLY A 6 -17.20 1.32 -1.00
CA GLY A 6 -17.64 0.20 -0.15
C GLY A 6 -16.68 -0.11 1.01
N PRO A 7 -17.13 -0.86 2.03
CA PRO A 7 -16.47 -0.91 3.33
C PRO A 7 -14.96 -1.23 3.24
N ILE A 8 -14.15 -0.44 3.95
CA ILE A 8 -12.71 -0.68 4.03
C ILE A 8 -12.44 -1.95 4.83
N THR A 9 -12.04 -3.02 4.13
CA THR A 9 -11.73 -4.32 4.76
C THR A 9 -10.24 -4.46 5.08
N PRO A 10 -9.84 -5.31 6.05
CA PRO A 10 -8.43 -5.62 6.31
C PRO A 10 -7.69 -6.15 5.08
N ALA A 11 -8.37 -6.94 4.24
CA ALA A 11 -7.80 -7.44 2.98
C ALA A 11 -7.54 -6.30 1.99
N LEU A 12 -8.46 -5.35 1.86
CA LEU A 12 -8.29 -4.16 1.03
C LEU A 12 -7.12 -3.30 1.52
N VAL A 13 -7.00 -3.10 2.84
CA VAL A 13 -5.86 -2.37 3.44
C VAL A 13 -4.53 -3.05 3.10
N LEU A 14 -4.44 -4.38 3.26
CA LEU A 14 -3.24 -5.13 2.94
C LEU A 14 -2.89 -5.06 1.44
N TRP A 15 -3.90 -5.21 0.57
CA TRP A 15 -3.71 -5.10 -0.87
C TRP A 15 -3.21 -3.71 -1.26
N THR A 16 -3.79 -2.65 -0.68
CA THR A 16 -3.38 -1.26 -0.91
C THR A 16 -1.95 -1.02 -0.45
N ALA A 17 -1.57 -1.52 0.74
CA ALA A 17 -0.19 -1.42 1.23
C ALA A 17 0.81 -2.09 0.26
N LYS A 18 0.50 -3.29 -0.23
CA LYS A 18 1.35 -3.98 -1.24
C LYS A 18 1.49 -3.15 -2.52
N ARG A 19 0.39 -2.57 -3.02
CA ARG A 19 0.39 -1.71 -4.22
C ARG A 19 1.25 -0.47 -4.03
N VAL A 20 1.16 0.18 -2.88
CA VAL A 20 2.03 1.33 -2.55
C VAL A 20 3.50 0.91 -2.59
N ILE A 21 3.88 -0.21 -1.99
CA ILE A 21 5.28 -0.66 -2.00
C ILE A 21 5.77 -0.99 -3.41
N THR A 22 4.97 -1.70 -4.22
CA THR A 22 5.31 -2.00 -5.62
C THR A 22 5.53 -0.72 -6.40
N ALA A 23 4.63 0.27 -6.25
CA ALA A 23 4.73 1.55 -6.95
C ALA A 23 6.03 2.32 -6.67
N HIS A 24 6.66 2.10 -5.51
CA HIS A 24 7.95 2.72 -5.14
C HIS A 24 9.17 1.88 -5.54
N SER A 25 8.95 0.65 -6.00
CA SER A 25 10.00 -0.24 -6.50
C SER A 25 10.06 -0.25 -8.04
N GLU A 26 9.03 0.31 -8.69
CA GLU A 26 8.96 0.44 -10.14
C GLU A 26 9.95 1.52 -10.63
N PRO A 27 10.67 1.27 -11.74
CA PRO A 27 11.53 2.28 -12.33
C PRO A 27 10.69 3.46 -12.85
N PRO A 28 11.32 4.64 -13.00
CA PRO A 28 10.72 5.75 -13.71
C PRO A 28 10.19 5.34 -15.09
N ASN A 29 9.01 5.81 -15.45
CA ASN A 29 8.42 5.61 -16.76
C ASN A 29 7.69 6.89 -17.22
N PRO A 30 7.25 6.99 -18.49
CA PRO A 30 6.62 8.22 -19.00
C PRO A 30 5.37 8.69 -18.23
N HIS A 31 4.69 7.78 -17.52
CA HIS A 31 3.54 8.10 -16.67
C HIS A 31 3.92 8.35 -15.20
N ARG A 32 5.15 8.02 -14.80
CA ARG A 32 5.74 8.30 -13.47
C ARG A 32 7.23 8.62 -13.61
N ALA A 33 7.54 9.89 -13.85
CA ALA A 33 8.88 10.38 -14.17
C ALA A 33 9.98 10.08 -13.14
N THR A 34 9.62 9.73 -11.89
CA THR A 34 10.59 9.57 -10.79
C THR A 34 10.58 8.19 -10.14
N GLY A 35 9.73 7.25 -10.58
CA GLY A 35 9.54 5.95 -9.89
C GLY A 35 9.01 6.10 -8.45
N ARG A 36 8.50 7.29 -8.12
CA ARG A 36 8.01 7.71 -6.80
C ARG A 36 6.54 8.13 -6.91
N CYS A 37 5.76 7.99 -5.86
CA CYS A 37 4.40 8.51 -5.84
C CYS A 37 4.39 10.04 -5.68
N MET A 38 3.25 10.69 -5.93
CA MET A 38 3.11 12.15 -5.82
C MET A 38 3.32 12.70 -4.41
N GLN A 39 3.30 11.84 -3.38
CA GLN A 39 3.51 12.24 -1.98
C GLN A 39 4.98 12.11 -1.53
N CYS A 40 5.87 11.58 -2.38
CA CYS A 40 7.28 11.47 -2.04
C CYS A 40 7.92 12.85 -1.92
N ARG A 41 8.64 13.07 -0.81
CA ARG A 41 9.49 14.25 -0.57
C ARG A 41 10.95 13.82 -0.42
N ASP A 42 11.87 14.78 -0.31
CA ASP A 42 13.31 14.50 -0.20
C ASP A 42 13.66 13.64 1.03
N ASN A 43 12.88 13.75 2.12
CA ASN A 43 13.08 12.99 3.36
C ASN A 43 12.30 11.66 3.41
N GLY A 44 11.68 11.23 2.30
CA GLY A 44 10.97 9.96 2.22
C GLY A 44 9.49 10.10 1.85
N CYS A 45 8.70 9.07 2.15
CA CYS A 45 7.29 8.98 1.80
C CYS A 45 6.49 8.38 2.94
N ASP A 46 5.60 9.18 3.53
CA ASP A 46 4.75 8.73 4.64
C ASP A 46 3.83 7.58 4.22
N MET A 47 3.36 7.59 2.97
CA MET A 47 2.56 6.51 2.42
C MET A 47 3.34 5.19 2.35
N LEU A 48 4.63 5.27 1.99
CA LEU A 48 5.51 4.10 1.98
C LEU A 48 5.79 3.60 3.40
N SER A 49 6.07 4.52 4.34
CA SER A 49 6.26 4.20 5.75
C SER A 49 5.04 3.51 6.36
N TRP A 50 3.83 4.02 6.06
CA TRP A 50 2.57 3.40 6.44
C TRP A 50 2.43 1.98 5.85
N ALA A 51 2.68 1.81 4.56
CA ALA A 51 2.52 0.53 3.88
C ALA A 51 3.46 -0.55 4.45
N ILE A 52 4.70 -0.16 4.77
CA ILE A 52 5.68 -1.02 5.44
C ILE A 52 5.17 -1.40 6.85
N GLY A 53 4.58 -0.44 7.57
CA GLY A 53 3.94 -0.67 8.88
C GLY A 53 2.82 -1.71 8.83
N VAL A 54 1.91 -1.58 7.85
CA VAL A 54 0.81 -2.55 7.62
C VAL A 54 1.35 -3.95 7.36
N LEU A 55 2.33 -4.11 6.48
CA LEU A 55 2.93 -5.43 6.21
C LEU A 55 3.60 -6.03 7.45
N LYS A 56 4.30 -5.21 8.24
CA LYS A 56 4.93 -5.68 9.49
C LYS A 56 3.89 -6.12 10.51
N ALA A 57 2.79 -5.39 10.65
CA ALA A 57 1.69 -5.74 11.54
C ALA A 57 1.03 -7.06 11.10
N HIS A 58 0.70 -7.20 9.81
CA HIS A 58 0.08 -8.41 9.26
C HIS A 58 0.97 -9.66 9.39
N ARG A 59 2.29 -9.52 9.35
CA ARG A 59 3.21 -10.65 9.60
C ARG A 59 3.26 -11.08 11.07
N ARG A 60 3.04 -10.14 12.00
CA ARG A 60 3.01 -10.42 13.44
C ARG A 60 1.69 -11.05 13.86
N ASP A 61 0.60 -10.65 13.22
CA ASP A 61 -0.75 -11.15 13.47
C ASP A 61 -1.36 -11.65 12.14
N PRO A 62 -0.93 -12.84 11.67
CA PRO A 62 -1.52 -13.43 10.49
C PRO A 62 -2.98 -13.80 10.82
N PRO A 63 -3.94 -13.54 9.91
CA PRO A 63 -5.32 -13.97 10.12
C PRO A 63 -5.33 -15.48 10.35
N ALA A 64 -6.12 -15.92 11.34
CA ALA A 64 -6.27 -17.34 11.64
C ALA A 64 -6.61 -18.10 10.35
N PRO A 65 -5.98 -19.27 10.11
CA PRO A 65 -6.33 -20.07 8.95
C PRO A 65 -7.82 -20.36 9.02
N HIS A 66 -8.52 -20.06 7.93
CA HIS A 66 -9.92 -20.45 7.77
C HIS A 66 -9.99 -21.97 7.93
N SER A 67 -10.61 -22.44 9.01
CA SER A 67 -10.97 -23.85 9.13
C SER A 67 -11.95 -24.19 8.01
N PRO A 68 -11.72 -25.30 7.27
CA PRO A 68 -12.55 -25.74 6.16
C PRO A 68 -13.97 -26.11 6.59
#